data_AF-A0A2V7DDK7-F1
#
_entry.id   AF-A0A2V7DDK7-F1
#
_cell.length_a   1.000
_cell.length_b   1.000
_cell.length_c   1.000
_cell.angle_alpha   90.00
_cell.angle_beta   90.00
_cell.angle_gamma   90.00
#
_symmetry.space_group_name_H-M   'P 1'
#
loop_
_entity.id
_entity.type
_entity.pdbx_description
1 polymer ?
#
loop_
_entity_poly.entity_id
_entity_poly.type
_entity_poly.pdbx_seq_one_letter_code
_entity_poly.pdbx_strand_id
1 'polypeptide(L)'
;PNFHNGALSILLRNSPSNFCFNHIDHFASAGHAACKALFFGGVTRRFPDLNFAFLEGGVGWACMLYADLIGHWEKRNGQAIQSTRPAALDRAKLLELARKYGRDEMTERLARGEGLEADPGLTGGVEDVDDYFRCKIGRKDDLRELFVPRFYFGCEADDPINAWAFNRQANPMGARLNALFSSDIGHFDVPDMAEVVPEAYELVEHGLLTDDDFRDFMFANAVRFWGEVNPDFFKGTVVEKAAADVLGNGR
;
A
#
# COMPACT_ATOMS: atom_id res chain seq x y z
N PRO A 1 5.42 15.52 0.96
CA PRO A 1 6.56 15.03 1.75
C PRO A 1 7.20 13.82 1.08
N ASN A 2 8.52 13.71 1.11
CA ASN A 2 9.25 12.65 0.42
C ASN A 2 9.98 11.79 1.46
N PHE A 3 9.83 10.47 1.37
CA PHE A 3 10.44 9.50 2.27
C PHE A 3 11.49 8.71 1.52
N HIS A 4 12.73 8.81 1.99
CA HIS A 4 13.88 8.09 1.47
C HIS A 4 14.73 7.66 2.66
N ASN A 5 14.33 6.54 3.27
CA ASN A 5 15.03 6.00 4.42
C ASN A 5 15.15 4.49 4.24
N GLY A 6 16.36 3.96 4.40
CA GLY A 6 16.61 2.54 4.28
C GLY A 6 16.31 1.79 5.57
N ALA A 7 15.84 0.54 5.45
CA ALA A 7 15.71 -0.37 6.59
C ALA A 7 16.90 -1.35 6.72
N LEU A 8 18.07 -0.98 6.21
CA LEU A 8 19.30 -1.75 6.41
C LEU A 8 19.57 -1.87 7.92
N SER A 9 19.97 -3.05 8.36
CA SER A 9 20.22 -3.36 9.77
C SER A 9 18.99 -3.31 10.70
N ILE A 10 17.77 -3.20 10.15
CA ILE A 10 16.52 -3.24 10.90
C ILE A 10 15.88 -4.64 10.80
N LEU A 11 15.35 -5.15 11.92
CA LEU A 11 14.71 -6.46 12.02
C LEU A 11 15.64 -7.61 11.56
N LEU A 12 15.25 -8.33 10.52
CA LEU A 12 15.94 -9.53 10.03
C LEU A 12 17.05 -9.21 9.01
N ARG A 13 17.23 -7.93 8.61
CA ARG A 13 18.26 -7.49 7.63
C ARG A 13 19.63 -7.26 8.27
N ASN A 14 20.12 -8.28 8.95
CA ASN A 14 21.34 -8.23 9.77
C ASN A 14 22.34 -9.34 9.41
N SER A 15 22.39 -9.74 8.14
CA SER A 15 23.41 -10.69 7.70
C SER A 15 24.80 -10.04 7.81
N PRO A 16 25.75 -10.63 8.54
CA PRO A 16 27.08 -10.07 8.69
C PRO A 16 27.95 -10.23 7.42
N SER A 17 27.49 -11.01 6.44
CA SER A 17 28.31 -11.43 5.30
C SER A 17 27.64 -11.31 3.93
N ASN A 18 26.39 -10.84 3.84
CA ASN A 18 25.68 -10.73 2.58
C ASN A 18 24.96 -9.38 2.44
N PHE A 19 25.52 -8.52 1.58
CA PHE A 19 24.95 -7.21 1.28
C PHE A 19 23.55 -7.31 0.67
N CYS A 20 23.36 -8.13 -0.38
CA CYS A 20 22.06 -8.25 -1.06
C CYS A 20 20.95 -8.72 -0.10
N PHE A 21 21.26 -9.64 0.81
CA PHE A 21 20.31 -10.06 1.85
C PHE A 21 19.84 -8.88 2.71
N ASN A 22 20.72 -7.93 3.00
CA ASN A 22 20.36 -6.74 3.78
C ASN A 22 19.70 -5.66 2.89
N HIS A 23 20.13 -5.53 1.64
CA HIS A 23 19.77 -4.44 0.73
C HIS A 23 18.43 -4.65 0.05
N ILE A 24 18.12 -5.87 -0.42
CA ILE A 24 16.86 -6.14 -1.13
C ILE A 24 15.66 -5.76 -0.22
N ASP A 25 14.72 -5.03 -0.82
CA ASP A 25 13.48 -4.55 -0.18
C ASP A 25 13.71 -3.56 1.00
N HIS A 26 14.94 -3.06 1.22
CA HIS A 26 15.19 -2.23 2.41
C HIS A 26 14.45 -0.87 2.38
N PHE A 27 14.34 -0.21 1.22
CA PHE A 27 13.54 1.01 1.06
C PHE A 27 12.04 0.70 1.05
N ALA A 28 11.61 -0.32 0.31
CA ALA A 28 10.23 -0.78 0.26
C ALA A 28 9.68 -1.11 1.66
N SER A 29 10.44 -1.83 2.49
CA SER A 29 10.07 -2.15 3.87
C SER A 29 9.89 -0.89 4.74
N ALA A 30 10.79 0.09 4.63
CA ALA A 30 10.67 1.35 5.36
C ALA A 30 9.48 2.19 4.87
N GLY A 31 9.32 2.31 3.56
CA GLY A 31 8.20 2.99 2.91
C GLY A 31 6.86 2.37 3.28
N HIS A 32 6.77 1.04 3.29
CA HIS A 32 5.58 0.29 3.70
C HIS A 32 5.17 0.59 5.14
N ALA A 33 6.12 0.64 6.08
CA ALA A 33 5.85 1.01 7.47
C ALA A 33 5.35 2.46 7.60
N ALA A 34 6.03 3.41 6.95
CA ALA A 34 5.65 4.82 6.96
C ALA A 34 4.28 5.06 6.31
N CYS A 35 4.02 4.46 5.15
CA CYS A 35 2.76 4.57 4.41
C CYS A 35 1.58 4.04 5.24
N LYS A 36 1.73 2.87 5.87
CA LYS A 36 0.73 2.34 6.81
C LYS A 36 0.48 3.30 7.98
N ALA A 37 1.53 3.84 8.58
CA ALA A 37 1.40 4.77 9.70
C ALA A 37 0.62 6.04 9.29
N LEU A 38 0.87 6.57 8.09
CA LEU A 38 0.13 7.69 7.53
C LEU A 38 -1.35 7.33 7.28
N PHE A 39 -1.59 6.17 6.65
CA PHE A 39 -2.94 5.73 6.32
C PHE A 39 -3.77 5.46 7.58
N PHE A 40 -3.35 4.52 8.43
CA PHE A 40 -4.05 4.17 9.68
C PHE A 40 -4.06 5.33 10.70
N GLY A 41 -3.10 6.24 10.62
CA GLY A 41 -3.11 7.50 11.36
C GLY A 41 -4.16 8.51 10.87
N GLY A 42 -4.94 8.18 9.84
CA GLY A 42 -5.94 9.04 9.22
C GLY A 42 -5.35 10.32 8.62
N VAL A 43 -4.09 10.29 8.20
CA VAL A 43 -3.39 11.49 7.73
C VAL A 43 -4.00 11.99 6.43
N THR A 44 -4.24 11.12 5.45
CA THR A 44 -4.86 11.50 4.17
C THR A 44 -6.31 11.97 4.34
N ARG A 45 -6.99 11.54 5.41
CA ARG A 45 -8.31 12.09 5.78
C ARG A 45 -8.20 13.50 6.38
N ARG A 46 -7.18 13.77 7.18
CA ARG A 46 -6.97 15.07 7.85
C ARG A 46 -6.34 16.14 6.95
N PHE A 47 -5.50 15.71 6.01
CA PHE A 47 -4.79 16.56 5.06
C PHE A 47 -5.07 16.04 3.64
N PRO A 48 -6.32 16.22 3.15
CA PRO A 48 -6.78 15.62 1.91
C PRO A 48 -6.15 16.20 0.66
N ASP A 49 -5.39 17.28 0.75
CA ASP A 49 -4.71 17.94 -0.37
C ASP A 49 -3.20 17.75 -0.35
N LEU A 50 -2.67 16.93 0.59
CA LEU A 50 -1.23 16.69 0.71
C LEU A 50 -0.83 15.38 0.04
N ASN A 51 0.15 15.47 -0.86
CA ASN A 51 0.74 14.31 -1.52
C ASN A 51 2.01 13.81 -0.81
N PHE A 52 2.23 12.50 -0.83
CA PHE A 52 3.36 11.82 -0.21
C PHE A 52 4.06 10.90 -1.20
N ALA A 53 5.38 10.97 -1.27
CA ALA A 53 6.20 10.13 -2.14
C ALA A 53 7.12 9.22 -1.32
N PHE A 54 7.28 7.97 -1.72
CA PHE A 54 8.23 7.00 -1.15
C PHE A 54 9.23 6.60 -2.23
N LEU A 55 10.51 6.89 -2.05
CA LEU A 55 11.52 6.79 -3.10
C LEU A 55 12.31 5.47 -3.01
N GLU A 56 12.79 4.98 -4.15
CA GLU A 56 13.68 3.80 -4.30
C GLU A 56 13.12 2.49 -3.75
N GLY A 57 11.81 2.42 -3.54
CA GLY A 57 11.13 1.20 -3.08
C GLY A 57 10.43 0.43 -4.19
N GLY A 58 10.33 0.99 -5.39
CA GLY A 58 9.42 0.50 -6.43
C GLY A 58 7.95 0.58 -6.00
N VAL A 59 7.06 0.08 -6.85
CA VAL A 59 5.60 0.15 -6.63
C VAL A 59 4.98 -1.18 -6.19
N GLY A 60 5.70 -2.31 -6.31
CA GLY A 60 5.17 -3.64 -6.03
C GLY A 60 4.59 -3.79 -4.62
N TRP A 61 5.34 -3.34 -3.60
CA TRP A 61 4.88 -3.36 -2.20
C TRP A 61 3.63 -2.49 -1.98
N ALA A 62 3.47 -1.42 -2.76
CA ALA A 62 2.33 -0.51 -2.65
C ALA A 62 1.06 -1.13 -3.25
N CYS A 63 1.17 -1.87 -4.36
CA CYS A 63 0.07 -2.65 -4.92
C CYS A 63 -0.42 -3.70 -3.91
N MET A 64 0.51 -4.41 -3.28
CA MET A 64 0.20 -5.38 -2.23
C MET A 64 -0.46 -4.70 -1.03
N LEU A 65 0.12 -3.61 -0.52
CA LEU A 65 -0.45 -2.87 0.60
C LEU A 65 -1.86 -2.38 0.31
N TYR A 66 -2.11 -1.82 -0.88
CA TYR A 66 -3.43 -1.34 -1.25
C TYR A 66 -4.47 -2.49 -1.26
N ALA A 67 -4.10 -3.65 -1.80
CA ALA A 67 -4.95 -4.84 -1.74
C ALA A 67 -5.18 -5.32 -0.31
N ASP A 68 -4.14 -5.33 0.52
CA ASP A 68 -4.21 -5.72 1.92
C ASP A 68 -5.11 -4.79 2.73
N LEU A 69 -5.00 -3.46 2.56
CA LEU A 69 -5.87 -2.50 3.25
C LEU A 69 -7.35 -2.79 2.98
N ILE A 70 -7.67 -3.13 1.73
CA ILE A 70 -9.05 -3.45 1.34
C ILE A 70 -9.50 -4.78 1.95
N GLY A 71 -8.70 -5.84 1.78
CA GLY A 71 -9.04 -7.17 2.28
C GLY A 71 -9.11 -7.24 3.81
N HIS A 72 -8.33 -6.41 4.51
CA HIS A 72 -8.36 -6.32 5.96
C HIS A 72 -9.51 -5.44 6.46
N TRP A 73 -9.85 -4.36 5.76
CA TRP A 73 -11.01 -3.54 6.12
C TRP A 73 -12.29 -4.37 6.16
N GLU A 74 -12.49 -5.32 5.25
CA GLU A 74 -13.63 -6.24 5.25
C GLU A 74 -13.75 -7.11 6.52
N LYS A 75 -12.66 -7.26 7.28
CA LYS A 75 -12.58 -8.11 8.48
C LYS A 75 -12.44 -7.31 9.77
N ARG A 76 -11.87 -6.10 9.68
CA ARG A 76 -11.37 -5.31 10.82
C ARG A 76 -12.02 -3.93 10.96
N ASN A 77 -12.96 -3.58 10.08
CA ASN A 77 -13.80 -2.40 10.32
C ASN A 77 -14.72 -2.61 11.54
N GLY A 78 -15.29 -1.52 12.07
CA GLY A 78 -16.05 -1.53 13.32
C GLY A 78 -17.26 -2.48 13.34
N GLN A 79 -17.87 -2.77 12.19
CA GLN A 79 -18.94 -3.76 12.07
C GLN A 79 -18.39 -5.18 11.91
N ALA A 80 -17.44 -5.38 10.99
CA ALA A 80 -16.89 -6.69 10.67
C ALA A 80 -16.18 -7.33 11.87
N ILE A 81 -15.46 -6.53 12.66
CA ILE A 81 -14.77 -6.99 13.87
C ILE A 81 -15.73 -7.56 14.93
N GLN A 82 -17.02 -7.18 14.89
CA GLN A 82 -18.01 -7.73 15.82
C GLN A 82 -18.20 -9.24 15.62
N SER A 83 -17.95 -9.77 14.42
CA SER A 83 -18.04 -11.21 14.13
C SER A 83 -17.01 -12.05 14.90
N THR A 84 -15.90 -11.44 15.32
CA THR A 84 -14.87 -12.12 16.12
C THR A 84 -15.05 -11.93 17.62
N ARG A 85 -16.15 -11.32 18.07
CA ARG A 85 -16.41 -11.16 19.51
C ARG A 85 -16.65 -12.52 20.14
N PRO A 86 -15.89 -12.93 21.18
CA PRO A 86 -16.11 -14.25 21.78
C PRO A 86 -17.49 -14.41 22.42
N ALA A 87 -18.14 -13.31 22.81
CA ALA A 87 -19.54 -13.32 23.26
C ALA A 87 -20.56 -13.70 22.16
N ALA A 88 -20.20 -13.58 20.88
CA ALA A 88 -21.05 -13.97 19.76
C ALA A 88 -20.99 -15.48 19.46
N LEU A 89 -20.11 -16.24 20.12
CA LEU A 89 -19.99 -17.68 19.92
C LEU A 89 -21.19 -18.43 20.52
N ASP A 90 -21.98 -19.08 19.66
CA ASP A 90 -23.02 -20.02 20.10
C ASP A 90 -22.39 -21.33 20.60
N ARG A 91 -22.12 -21.36 21.91
CA ARG A 91 -21.51 -22.50 22.59
C ARG A 91 -22.40 -23.75 22.55
N ALA A 92 -23.72 -23.57 22.58
CA ALA A 92 -24.67 -24.68 22.53
C ALA A 92 -24.62 -25.36 21.16
N LYS A 93 -24.61 -24.56 20.08
CA LYS A 93 -24.48 -25.07 18.73
C LYS A 93 -23.12 -25.69 18.47
N LEU A 94 -22.04 -25.09 18.98
CA LEU A 94 -20.70 -25.66 18.89
C LEU A 94 -20.64 -27.06 19.55
N LEU A 95 -21.24 -27.20 20.74
CA LEU A 95 -21.31 -28.49 21.44
C LEU A 95 -22.20 -29.51 20.72
N GLU A 96 -23.33 -29.09 20.15
CA GLU A 96 -24.18 -29.95 19.31
C GLU A 96 -23.41 -30.51 18.12
N LEU A 97 -22.67 -29.65 17.40
CA LEU A 97 -21.85 -30.05 16.26
C LEU A 97 -20.70 -30.98 16.68
N ALA A 98 -20.05 -30.70 17.81
CA ALA A 98 -19.01 -31.56 18.36
C ALA A 98 -19.55 -32.96 18.70
N ARG A 99 -20.73 -33.06 19.32
CA ARG A 99 -21.39 -34.36 19.60
C ARG A 99 -21.72 -35.13 18.33
N LYS A 100 -22.07 -34.43 17.24
CA LYS A 100 -22.49 -35.06 15.99
C LYS A 100 -21.32 -35.52 15.13
N TYR A 101 -20.22 -34.77 15.11
CA TYR A 101 -19.14 -34.95 14.14
C TYR A 101 -17.74 -35.06 14.76
N GLY A 102 -17.57 -34.71 16.03
CA GLY A 102 -16.29 -34.68 16.72
C GLY A 102 -15.90 -36.02 17.34
N ARG A 103 -14.66 -36.06 17.86
CA ARG A 103 -14.18 -37.16 18.72
C ARG A 103 -14.64 -36.93 20.15
N ASP A 104 -14.84 -38.01 20.91
CA ASP A 104 -15.33 -37.96 22.30
C ASP A 104 -14.50 -37.02 23.18
N GLU A 105 -13.16 -37.07 23.07
CA GLU A 105 -12.24 -36.19 23.81
C GLU A 105 -12.53 -34.70 23.56
N MET A 106 -12.77 -34.30 22.30
CA MET A 106 -13.07 -32.90 21.97
C MET A 106 -14.44 -32.49 22.53
N THR A 107 -15.43 -33.38 22.44
CA THR A 107 -16.77 -33.15 22.97
C THR A 107 -16.76 -32.97 24.49
N GLU A 108 -16.01 -33.80 25.22
CA GLU A 108 -15.85 -33.70 26.68
C GLU A 108 -15.16 -32.40 27.11
N ARG A 109 -14.13 -31.96 26.37
CA ARG A 109 -13.45 -30.69 26.66
C ARG A 109 -14.36 -29.49 26.41
N LEU A 110 -15.08 -29.47 25.30
CA LEU A 110 -16.07 -28.43 25.02
C LEU A 110 -17.22 -28.42 26.03
N ALA A 111 -17.69 -29.58 26.48
CA ALA A 111 -18.73 -29.69 27.50
C ALA A 111 -18.28 -29.10 28.85
N ARG A 112 -16.98 -29.18 29.16
CA ARG A 112 -16.36 -28.54 30.32
C ARG A 112 -16.07 -27.04 30.13
N GLY A 113 -16.31 -26.50 28.93
CA GLY A 113 -16.05 -25.10 28.60
C GLY A 113 -14.58 -24.78 28.35
N GLU A 114 -13.71 -25.78 28.25
CA GLU A 114 -12.27 -25.59 28.06
C GLU A 114 -11.98 -24.90 26.71
N GLY A 115 -11.16 -23.85 26.73
CA GLY A 115 -10.82 -23.08 25.53
C GLY A 115 -11.93 -22.19 24.99
N LEU A 116 -13.07 -22.10 25.70
CA LEU A 116 -14.16 -21.18 25.40
C LEU A 116 -14.16 -19.95 26.32
N GLU A 117 -13.17 -19.81 27.19
CA GLU A 117 -13.05 -18.63 28.06
C GLU A 117 -12.83 -17.37 27.20
N ALA A 118 -13.64 -16.35 27.46
CA ALA A 118 -13.48 -15.04 26.83
C ALA A 118 -12.76 -14.15 27.85
N ASP A 119 -11.51 -13.78 27.57
CA ASP A 119 -10.77 -12.84 28.40
C ASP A 119 -11.43 -11.44 28.34
N PRO A 120 -11.85 -10.84 29.46
CA PRO A 120 -12.39 -9.47 29.46
C PRO A 120 -11.43 -8.42 28.85
N GLY A 121 -10.12 -8.71 28.81
CA GLY A 121 -9.08 -7.89 28.19
C GLY A 121 -8.84 -8.12 26.69
N LEU A 122 -9.70 -8.87 25.98
CA LEU A 122 -9.49 -9.31 24.59
C LEU A 122 -9.20 -8.20 23.56
N THR A 123 -9.60 -6.96 23.82
CA THR A 123 -9.30 -5.83 22.92
C THR A 123 -7.92 -5.23 23.17
N GLY A 124 -7.22 -5.62 24.25
CA GLY A 124 -5.93 -5.08 24.64
C GLY A 124 -5.99 -3.61 25.11
N GLY A 125 -7.17 -3.09 25.44
CA GLY A 125 -7.35 -1.70 25.88
C GLY A 125 -7.16 -0.65 24.77
N VAL A 126 -7.31 -1.05 23.50
CA VAL A 126 -7.24 -0.13 22.36
C VAL A 126 -8.33 0.94 22.42
N GLU A 127 -8.03 2.12 21.87
CA GLU A 127 -8.95 3.27 21.80
C GLU A 127 -10.25 2.93 21.05
N ASP A 128 -10.13 2.21 19.95
CA ASP A 128 -11.24 1.70 19.14
C ASP A 128 -10.86 0.32 18.59
N VAL A 129 -11.85 -0.57 18.51
CA VAL A 129 -11.69 -1.91 17.94
C VAL A 129 -11.79 -1.91 16.41
N ASP A 130 -12.31 -0.84 15.82
CA ASP A 130 -12.16 -0.56 14.39
C ASP A 130 -10.73 -0.11 14.12
N ASP A 131 -9.91 -0.97 13.51
CA ASP A 131 -8.52 -0.65 13.18
C ASP A 131 -8.39 0.57 12.24
N TYR A 132 -9.47 0.96 11.56
CA TYR A 132 -9.54 2.03 10.56
C TYR A 132 -10.27 3.28 11.08
N PHE A 133 -10.61 3.36 12.37
CA PHE A 133 -11.47 4.42 12.91
C PHE A 133 -10.99 5.85 12.57
N ARG A 134 -9.66 6.07 12.55
CA ARG A 134 -9.07 7.38 12.20
C ARG A 134 -9.25 7.75 10.73
N CYS A 135 -9.38 6.76 9.84
CA CYS A 135 -9.67 6.95 8.42
C CYS A 135 -11.12 7.36 8.18
N LYS A 136 -12.04 7.05 9.12
CA LYS A 136 -13.48 7.33 9.00
C LYS A 136 -14.08 6.81 7.70
N ILE A 137 -13.77 5.56 7.33
CA ILE A 137 -14.23 4.95 6.08
C ILE A 137 -15.71 4.58 6.21
N GLY A 138 -16.57 5.17 5.39
CA GLY A 138 -18.01 4.89 5.37
C GLY A 138 -18.40 3.84 4.32
N ARG A 139 -17.62 3.73 3.24
CA ARG A 139 -17.79 2.73 2.18
C ARG A 139 -16.44 2.27 1.66
N LYS A 140 -16.42 1.09 1.03
CA LYS A 140 -15.21 0.48 0.44
C LYS A 140 -14.49 1.43 -0.53
N ASP A 141 -15.23 2.24 -1.27
CA ASP A 141 -14.67 3.21 -2.21
C ASP A 141 -13.79 4.28 -1.55
N ASP A 142 -14.03 4.62 -0.28
CA ASP A 142 -13.25 5.63 0.42
C ASP A 142 -11.80 5.16 0.61
N LEU A 143 -11.52 3.84 0.65
CA LEU A 143 -10.15 3.30 0.69
C LEU A 143 -9.36 3.75 -0.53
N ARG A 144 -9.97 3.67 -1.72
CA ARG A 144 -9.36 4.13 -2.96
C ARG A 144 -9.16 5.63 -2.95
N GLU A 145 -10.16 6.40 -2.52
CA GLU A 145 -10.10 7.87 -2.47
C GLU A 145 -9.07 8.40 -1.46
N LEU A 146 -8.86 7.69 -0.36
CA LEU A 146 -7.88 8.06 0.68
C LEU A 146 -6.45 7.61 0.35
N PHE A 147 -6.28 6.63 -0.54
CA PHE A 147 -4.97 6.04 -0.85
C PHE A 147 -4.45 6.51 -2.21
N VAL A 148 -5.21 6.24 -3.28
CA VAL A 148 -4.73 6.38 -4.67
C VAL A 148 -4.35 7.82 -5.02
N PRO A 149 -5.11 8.87 -4.69
CA PRO A 149 -4.73 10.23 -5.09
C PRO A 149 -3.51 10.80 -4.35
N ARG A 150 -3.10 10.20 -3.22
CA ARG A 150 -2.19 10.84 -2.25
C ARG A 150 -0.85 10.17 -2.10
N PHE A 151 -0.73 8.90 -2.46
CA PHE A 151 0.53 8.17 -2.36
C PHE A 151 1.17 7.94 -3.72
N TYR A 152 2.45 8.25 -3.79
CA TYR A 152 3.29 8.15 -4.98
C TYR A 152 4.53 7.31 -4.66
N PHE A 153 4.97 6.52 -5.62
CA PHE A 153 5.97 5.48 -5.40
C PHE A 153 7.09 5.64 -6.43
N GLY A 154 8.28 6.01 -5.96
CA GLY A 154 9.47 6.18 -6.78
C GLY A 154 9.99 4.83 -7.24
N CYS A 155 10.17 4.72 -8.55
CA CYS A 155 10.60 3.52 -9.23
C CYS A 155 11.79 3.81 -10.14
N GLU A 156 12.72 2.87 -10.15
CA GLU A 156 13.80 2.81 -11.12
C GLU A 156 13.27 2.50 -12.53
N ALA A 157 14.09 2.78 -13.53
CA ALA A 157 13.73 2.73 -14.94
C ALA A 157 13.38 1.32 -15.42
N ASP A 158 14.27 0.37 -15.15
CA ASP A 158 14.32 -0.97 -15.70
C ASP A 158 13.46 -1.99 -14.92
N ASP A 159 12.78 -1.57 -13.84
CA ASP A 159 11.98 -2.47 -13.01
C ASP A 159 10.67 -2.91 -13.72
N PRO A 160 10.53 -4.19 -14.14
CA PRO A 160 9.31 -4.69 -14.76
C PRO A 160 8.09 -4.65 -13.84
N ILE A 161 8.28 -4.56 -12.52
CA ILE A 161 7.21 -4.47 -11.52
C ILE A 161 6.49 -3.12 -11.61
N ASN A 162 7.08 -2.10 -12.25
CA ASN A 162 6.42 -0.82 -12.54
C ASN A 162 5.05 -1.00 -13.23
N ALA A 163 4.93 -2.02 -14.08
CA ALA A 163 3.68 -2.36 -14.76
C ALA A 163 2.53 -2.73 -13.81
N TRP A 164 2.83 -3.20 -12.59
CA TRP A 164 1.81 -3.56 -11.61
C TRP A 164 1.02 -2.34 -11.14
N ALA A 165 1.61 -1.14 -11.15
CA ALA A 165 0.88 0.08 -10.82
C ALA A 165 -0.32 0.32 -11.75
N PHE A 166 -0.20 -0.11 -13.01
CA PHE A 166 -1.17 0.18 -14.07
C PHE A 166 -2.12 -0.99 -14.37
N ASN A 167 -1.86 -2.17 -13.79
CA ASN A 167 -2.67 -3.37 -14.00
C ASN A 167 -4.03 -3.31 -13.28
N ARG A 168 -5.05 -2.78 -13.97
CA ARG A 168 -6.42 -2.67 -13.46
C ARG A 168 -7.10 -4.01 -13.16
N GLN A 169 -6.63 -5.12 -13.74
CA GLN A 169 -7.20 -6.44 -13.47
C GLN A 169 -6.72 -7.00 -12.13
N ALA A 170 -5.46 -6.72 -11.78
CA ALA A 170 -4.86 -7.16 -10.53
C ALA A 170 -5.19 -6.23 -9.35
N ASN A 171 -5.18 -4.91 -9.58
CA ASN A 171 -5.40 -3.94 -8.52
C ASN A 171 -6.88 -3.82 -8.15
N PRO A 172 -7.26 -4.00 -6.87
CA PRO A 172 -8.65 -3.95 -6.45
C PRO A 172 -9.37 -2.65 -6.87
N MET A 173 -10.63 -2.79 -7.26
CA MET A 173 -11.46 -1.67 -7.73
C MET A 173 -10.91 -0.99 -9.00
N GLY A 174 -10.11 -1.71 -9.79
CA GLY A 174 -9.56 -1.23 -11.06
C GLY A 174 -8.59 -0.06 -10.90
N ALA A 175 -7.96 0.05 -9.73
CA ALA A 175 -7.09 1.16 -9.39
C ALA A 175 -5.81 1.18 -10.24
N ARG A 176 -5.37 2.38 -10.61
CA ARG A 176 -4.01 2.66 -11.08
C ARG A 176 -3.28 3.39 -9.96
N LEU A 177 -2.09 2.95 -9.59
CA LEU A 177 -1.27 3.61 -8.56
C LEU A 177 -0.28 4.59 -9.20
N ASN A 178 0.17 5.58 -8.44
CA ASN A 178 1.05 6.62 -8.97
C ASN A 178 2.53 6.20 -8.88
N ALA A 179 2.97 5.38 -9.84
CA ALA A 179 4.39 5.15 -10.06
C ALA A 179 5.05 6.43 -10.58
N LEU A 180 6.19 6.80 -10.00
CA LEU A 180 7.01 7.95 -10.36
C LEU A 180 8.35 7.44 -10.87
N PHE A 181 8.70 7.81 -12.09
CA PHE A 181 10.05 7.59 -12.59
C PHE A 181 11.07 8.35 -11.71
N SER A 182 12.13 7.65 -11.32
CA SER A 182 13.32 8.17 -10.69
C SER A 182 14.54 7.57 -11.37
N SER A 183 15.52 8.40 -11.70
CA SER A 183 16.70 7.95 -12.45
C SER A 183 17.79 7.33 -11.57
N ASP A 184 17.75 7.57 -10.26
CA ASP A 184 18.75 7.18 -9.25
C ASP A 184 20.23 7.27 -9.68
N ILE A 185 20.54 8.28 -10.51
CA ILE A 185 21.86 8.44 -11.12
C ILE A 185 22.92 8.65 -10.04
N GLY A 186 23.94 7.80 -10.08
CA GLY A 186 25.04 7.78 -9.11
C GLY A 186 24.99 6.60 -8.15
N HIS A 187 23.94 5.78 -8.20
CA HIS A 187 23.88 4.49 -7.52
C HIS A 187 24.40 3.32 -8.40
N PHE A 188 24.53 2.14 -7.80
CA PHE A 188 25.26 1.01 -8.40
C PHE A 188 24.46 0.27 -9.49
N ASP A 189 23.15 0.46 -9.50
CA ASP A 189 22.15 -0.03 -10.44
C ASP A 189 22.14 0.78 -11.76
N VAL A 190 22.75 1.97 -11.79
CA VAL A 190 22.87 2.81 -12.99
C VAL A 190 24.33 2.88 -13.48
N PRO A 191 24.83 1.84 -14.17
CA PRO A 191 26.20 1.83 -14.68
C PRO A 191 26.42 2.78 -15.85
N ASP A 192 25.38 3.07 -16.65
CA ASP A 192 25.41 4.02 -17.75
C ASP A 192 24.21 4.99 -17.68
N MET A 193 24.52 6.27 -17.52
CA MET A 193 23.49 7.32 -17.41
C MET A 193 22.73 7.53 -18.73
N ALA A 194 23.29 7.10 -19.87
CA ALA A 194 22.63 7.23 -21.17
C ALA A 194 21.47 6.25 -21.35
N GLU A 195 21.47 5.13 -20.62
CA GLU A 195 20.51 4.04 -20.79
C GLU A 195 19.25 4.18 -19.92
N VAL A 196 19.27 5.03 -18.89
CA VAL A 196 18.15 5.15 -17.92
C VAL A 196 16.80 5.43 -18.59
N VAL A 197 16.74 6.36 -19.55
CA VAL A 197 15.47 6.67 -20.24
C VAL A 197 15.11 5.59 -21.29
N PRO A 198 16.06 5.12 -22.13
CA PRO A 198 15.83 3.95 -22.98
C PRO A 198 15.29 2.72 -22.23
N GLU A 199 15.91 2.33 -21.13
CA GLU A 199 15.53 1.16 -20.31
C GLU A 199 14.09 1.28 -19.78
N ALA A 200 13.67 2.48 -19.36
CA ALA A 200 12.29 2.72 -18.96
C ALA A 200 11.29 2.45 -20.09
N TYR A 201 11.66 2.76 -21.34
CA TYR A 201 10.80 2.56 -22.50
C TYR A 201 10.67 1.08 -22.90
N GLU A 202 11.61 0.22 -22.50
CA GLU A 202 11.52 -1.22 -22.73
C GLU A 202 10.25 -1.85 -22.12
N LEU A 203 9.69 -1.25 -21.06
CA LEU A 203 8.40 -1.68 -20.52
C LEU A 203 7.26 -1.59 -21.54
N VAL A 204 7.33 -0.62 -22.46
CA VAL A 204 6.39 -0.49 -23.59
C VAL A 204 6.74 -1.49 -24.68
N GLU A 205 8.02 -1.60 -25.05
CA GLU A 205 8.48 -2.53 -26.10
C GLU A 205 8.18 -3.99 -25.77
N HIS A 206 8.29 -4.36 -24.49
CA HIS A 206 7.93 -5.67 -23.96
C HIS A 206 6.42 -5.86 -23.75
N GLY A 207 5.60 -4.84 -24.03
CA GLY A 207 4.13 -4.90 -23.91
C GLY A 207 3.61 -4.96 -22.48
N LEU A 208 4.41 -4.52 -21.50
CA LEU A 208 4.01 -4.44 -20.09
C LEU A 208 3.24 -3.16 -19.78
N LEU A 209 3.58 -2.06 -20.47
CA LEU A 209 2.90 -0.77 -20.40
C LEU A 209 2.32 -0.38 -21.76
N THR A 210 1.21 0.35 -21.74
CA THR A 210 0.76 1.11 -22.90
C THR A 210 1.47 2.47 -22.97
N ASP A 211 1.42 3.15 -24.13
CA ASP A 211 1.96 4.51 -24.28
C ASP A 211 1.35 5.50 -23.25
N ASP A 212 0.06 5.33 -22.93
CA ASP A 212 -0.63 6.15 -21.93
C ASP A 212 -0.14 5.86 -20.50
N ASP A 213 0.15 4.59 -20.19
CA ASP A 213 0.75 4.23 -18.91
C ASP A 213 2.17 4.76 -18.78
N PHE A 214 2.96 4.66 -19.84
CA PHE A 214 4.32 5.20 -19.89
C PHE A 214 4.32 6.74 -19.74
N ARG A 215 3.40 7.43 -20.41
CA ARG A 215 3.20 8.88 -20.22
C ARG A 215 2.89 9.24 -18.78
N ASP A 216 2.04 8.46 -18.11
CA ASP A 216 1.71 8.70 -16.71
C ASP A 216 2.92 8.44 -15.80
N PHE A 217 3.65 7.36 -16.02
CA PHE A 217 4.86 6.98 -15.29
C PHE A 217 5.98 8.03 -15.41
N MET A 218 6.30 8.44 -16.63
CA MET A 218 7.43 9.32 -16.93
C MET A 218 7.13 10.81 -16.71
N PHE A 219 5.86 11.21 -16.71
CA PHE A 219 5.51 12.63 -16.69
C PHE A 219 4.29 12.96 -15.85
N ALA A 220 3.12 12.41 -16.16
CA ALA A 220 1.87 12.94 -15.61
C ALA A 220 1.76 12.76 -14.09
N ASN A 221 2.26 11.65 -13.54
CA ASN A 221 2.27 11.44 -12.09
C ASN A 221 3.20 12.44 -11.37
N ALA A 222 4.37 12.76 -11.94
CA ALA A 222 5.26 13.77 -11.38
C ALA A 222 4.61 15.17 -11.41
N VAL A 223 3.89 15.48 -12.50
CA VAL A 223 3.12 16.73 -12.60
C VAL A 223 2.02 16.80 -11.55
N ARG A 224 1.22 15.74 -11.38
CA ARG A 224 0.16 15.70 -10.35
C ARG A 224 0.74 15.83 -8.95
N PHE A 225 1.83 15.13 -8.66
CA PHE A 225 2.46 15.12 -7.34
C PHE A 225 2.77 16.55 -6.85
N TRP A 226 3.47 17.33 -7.68
CA TRP A 226 3.87 18.70 -7.34
C TRP A 226 2.78 19.74 -7.62
N GLY A 227 2.09 19.61 -8.76
CA GLY A 227 1.17 20.60 -9.30
C GLY A 227 -0.21 20.62 -8.63
N GLU A 228 -0.69 19.51 -8.07
CA GLU A 228 -1.96 19.53 -7.31
C GLU A 228 -1.82 20.28 -5.98
N VAL A 229 -0.63 20.22 -5.35
CA VAL A 229 -0.33 20.92 -4.10
C VAL A 229 0.04 22.38 -4.36
N ASN A 230 0.79 22.64 -5.43
CA ASN A 230 1.18 23.98 -5.85
C ASN A 230 0.92 24.17 -7.36
N PRO A 231 -0.21 24.79 -7.76
CA PRO A 231 -0.56 24.98 -9.17
C PRO A 231 0.46 25.78 -9.99
N ASP A 232 1.26 26.63 -9.34
CA ASP A 232 2.29 27.45 -10.00
C ASP A 232 3.64 26.73 -10.11
N PHE A 233 3.77 25.47 -9.65
CA PHE A 233 5.06 24.76 -9.57
C PHE A 233 5.82 24.71 -10.89
N PHE A 234 5.11 24.54 -12.01
CA PHE A 234 5.71 24.43 -13.34
C PHE A 234 5.71 25.76 -14.14
N LYS A 235 5.27 26.87 -13.54
CA LYS A 235 5.18 28.15 -14.23
C LYS A 235 6.56 28.68 -14.62
N GLY A 236 6.69 29.16 -15.85
CA GLY A 236 7.94 29.64 -16.44
C GLY A 236 8.90 28.53 -16.88
N THR A 237 8.52 27.26 -16.75
CA THR A 237 9.33 26.12 -17.21
C THR A 237 8.98 25.77 -18.66
N VAL A 238 9.87 25.05 -19.35
CA VAL A 238 9.62 24.58 -20.72
C VAL A 238 8.43 23.60 -20.82
N VAL A 239 8.02 23.00 -19.70
CA VAL A 239 6.89 22.07 -19.61
C VAL A 239 5.61 22.71 -19.10
N GLU A 240 5.56 24.03 -18.85
CA GLU A 240 4.42 24.72 -18.24
C GLU A 240 3.09 24.35 -18.92
N LYS A 241 3.03 24.43 -20.25
CA LYS A 241 1.82 24.13 -21.02
C LYS A 241 1.40 22.67 -20.86
N ALA A 242 2.33 21.73 -21.02
CA ALA A 242 2.05 20.30 -20.90
C ALA A 242 1.63 19.92 -19.48
N ALA A 243 2.23 20.54 -18.46
CA ALA A 243 1.84 20.36 -17.07
C ALA A 243 0.43 20.92 -16.80
N ALA A 244 0.12 22.11 -17.31
CA ALA A 244 -1.21 22.71 -17.23
C ALA A 244 -2.28 21.82 -17.88
N ASP A 245 -1.98 21.20 -19.03
CA ASP A 245 -2.88 20.25 -19.70
C ASP A 245 -3.14 19.00 -18.83
N VAL A 246 -2.13 18.46 -18.13
CA VAL A 246 -2.30 17.34 -17.19
C VAL A 246 -3.20 17.75 -16.01
N LEU A 247 -2.94 18.90 -15.39
CA LEU A 247 -3.69 19.37 -14.23
C LEU A 247 -5.12 19.81 -14.58
N GLY A 248 -5.32 20.33 -15.79
CA GLY A 248 -6.64 20.72 -16.31
C GLY A 248 -7.55 19.53 -16.63
N ASN A 249 -6.97 18.42 -17.09
CA ASN A 249 -7.70 17.17 -17.37
C ASN A 249 -7.93 16.29 -16.12
N GLY A 250 -7.43 16.71 -14.95
CA GLY A 250 -7.59 16.01 -13.67
C GLY A 250 -8.73 16.54 -12.78
N ARG A 251 -9.49 17.53 -13.25
CA ARG A 251 -10.66 18.11 -12.55
C ARG A 251 -11.98 17.60 -13.09
#